data_AF-A0A3M5GFF7-F1
#
_entry.id   AF-A0A3M5GFF7-F1
#
_cell.length_a   1.000
_cell.length_b   1.000
_cell.length_c   1.000
_cell.angle_alpha   90.00
_cell.angle_beta   90.00
_cell.angle_gamma   90.00
#
_symmetry.space_group_name_H-M   'P 1'
#
loop_
_entity.id
_entity.type
_entity.pdbx_description
1 polymer ?
#
loop_
_entity_poly.entity_id
_entity_poly.type
_entity_poly.pdbx_seq_one_letter_code
_entity_poly.pdbx_strand_id
1 'polypeptide(L)' 'MTEIGCVAHARRKFFELHATNKSKLAEQALRYIQLLYEIESEVRDLELDLRRRIRQEKAVSIMDMLQAWMSAQRDLAATN' A
#
# COMPACT_ATOMS: atom_id res chain seq x y z
N MET A 1 8.50 -8.14 -20.95
CA MET A 1 9.07 -8.20 -19.59
C MET A 1 7.94 -7.82 -18.65
N THR A 2 7.39 -8.76 -17.88
CA THR A 2 6.35 -8.42 -16.90
C THR A 2 7.06 -7.88 -15.68
N GLU A 3 7.06 -6.56 -15.50
CA GLU A 3 7.58 -5.97 -14.27
C GLU A 3 6.66 -6.40 -13.11
N ILE A 4 7.18 -7.26 -12.22
CA ILE A 4 6.49 -7.59 -10.98
C ILE A 4 6.73 -6.42 -10.03
N GLY A 5 5.82 -5.44 -10.06
CA GLY A 5 5.84 -4.31 -9.14
C GLY A 5 5.61 -4.79 -7.71
N CYS A 6 6.69 -4.91 -6.91
CA CYS A 6 6.57 -5.27 -5.50
C CYS A 6 6.31 -4.05 -4.62
N VAL A 7 5.49 -4.24 -3.58
CA VAL A 7 5.12 -3.17 -2.63
C VAL A 7 6.35 -2.59 -1.93
N ALA A 8 7.40 -3.40 -1.70
CA ALA A 8 8.66 -2.93 -1.13
C ALA A 8 9.36 -1.86 -1.99
N HIS A 9 9.41 -2.07 -3.32
CA HIS A 9 9.96 -1.07 -4.24
C HIS A 9 9.09 0.18 -4.31
N ALA A 10 7.77 0.03 -4.34
CA ALA A 10 6.84 1.17 -4.35
C ALA A 10 6.98 2.02 -3.06
N ARG A 11 7.04 1.37 -1.89
CA ARG A 11 7.21 2.02 -0.58
C ARG A 11 8.46 2.89 -0.53
N ARG A 12 9.59 2.40 -1.05
CA ARG A 12 10.86 3.12 -1.05
C ARG A 12 10.75 4.47 -1.76
N LYS A 13 10.09 4.51 -2.92
CA LYS A 13 9.88 5.76 -3.67
C LYS A 13 9.04 6.77 -2.88
N PHE A 14 7.96 6.33 -2.25
CA PHE A 14 7.16 7.21 -1.39
C PHE A 14 7.94 7.69 -0.16
N PHE A 15 8.73 6.82 0.45
CA PHE A 15 9.59 7.21 1.56
C PHE A 15 10.59 8.30 1.16
N GLU A 16 11.29 8.13 0.04
CA GLU A 16 12.25 9.12 -0.47
C GLU A 16 11.56 10.47 -0.76
N LEU A 17 10.36 10.46 -1.37
CA LEU A 17 9.55 11.66 -1.60
C LEU A 17 9.11 12.34 -0.30
N HIS A 18 8.72 11.56 0.71
CA HIS A 18 8.32 12.11 2.01
C HIS A 18 9.53 12.68 2.76
N ALA A 19 10.65 11.96 2.80
CA ALA A 19 11.87 12.39 3.47
C ALA A 19 12.45 13.69 2.87
N THR A 20 12.38 13.83 1.54
CA THR A 20 12.94 14.99 0.83
C THR A 20 12.01 16.21 0.87
N ASN A 21 10.72 16.01 0.58
CA ASN A 21 9.78 17.11 0.34
C ASN A 21 8.67 17.24 1.38
N LYS A 22 8.69 16.43 2.46
CA LYS A 22 7.60 16.33 3.47
C LYS A 22 6.23 16.19 2.82
N SER A 23 6.17 15.45 1.71
CA SER A 23 4.97 15.30 0.90
C SER A 23 3.89 14.58 1.71
N LYS A 24 2.76 15.25 1.93
CA LYS A 24 1.56 14.68 2.57
C LYS A 24 0.95 13.55 1.74
N LEU A 25 1.09 13.63 0.41
CA LEU A 25 0.68 12.57 -0.51
C LEU A 25 1.49 11.29 -0.25
N ALA A 26 2.81 11.45 -0.15
CA ALA A 26 3.70 10.32 0.11
C ALA A 26 3.47 9.72 1.49
N GLU A 27 3.19 10.55 2.50
CA GLU A 27 2.82 10.11 3.84
C GLU A 27 1.54 9.24 3.84
N GLN A 28 0.51 9.66 3.10
CA GLN A 28 -0.73 8.90 2.96
C GLN A 28 -0.50 7.55 2.27
N ALA A 29 0.32 7.51 1.20
CA ALA A 29 0.69 6.25 0.55
C ALA A 29 1.42 5.29 1.52
N LEU A 30 2.35 5.83 2.31
CA LEU A 30 3.08 5.06 3.33
C LEU A 30 2.16 4.49 4.41
N ARG A 31 1.10 5.21 4.81
CA ARG A 31 0.10 4.71 5.76
C ARG A 31 -0.63 3.47 5.24
N TYR A 32 -1.10 3.48 3.98
CA TYR A 32 -1.75 2.31 3.41
C TYR A 32 -0.81 1.09 3.36
N ILE A 33 0.45 1.31 2.97
CA ILE A 33 1.45 0.24 2.93
C ILE A 33 1.75 -0.29 4.34
N GLN A 34 1.79 0.59 5.34
CA GLN A 34 2.00 0.22 6.73
C GLN A 34 0.87 -0.69 7.26
N LEU A 35 -0.40 -0.38 6.96
CA LEU A 35 -1.54 -1.23 7.32
C LEU A 35 -1.43 -2.64 6.73
N LEU A 36 -0.95 -2.77 5.49
CA LEU A 36 -0.72 -4.08 4.88
C LEU A 36 0.37 -4.86 5.63
N TYR A 37 1.46 -4.20 6.04
CA TYR A 37 2.53 -4.83 6.81
C TYR A 37 2.11 -5.22 8.23
N GLU A 38 1.21 -4.47 8.84
CA GLU A 38 0.61 -4.83 10.12
C GLU A 38 -0.18 -6.14 10.00
N ILE A 39 -1.00 -6.28 8.96
CA ILE A 39 -1.72 -7.53 8.68
C ILE A 39 -0.73 -8.68 8.45
N GLU A 40 0.31 -8.47 7.65
CA GLU A 40 1.33 -9.50 7.42
C GLU A 40 2.09 -9.89 8.70
N SER A 41 2.24 -8.96 9.64
CA SER A 41 2.80 -9.25 10.95
C SER A 41 1.83 -10.03 11.84
N GLU A 42 0.54 -9.70 11.84
CA GLU A 42 -0.50 -10.40 12.61
C GLU A 42 -0.62 -11.88 12.19
N VAL A 43 -0.51 -12.16 10.89
CA VAL A 43 -0.74 -13.50 10.33
C VAL A 43 0.53 -14.35 10.21
N ARG A 44 1.69 -13.82 10.64
CA ARG A 44 3.02 -14.41 10.41
C ARG A 44 3.15 -15.84 10.93
N ASP A 45 2.61 -16.10 12.11
CA ASP A 45 2.76 -17.37 12.82
C ASP A 45 1.49 -18.25 12.74
N LEU A 46 0.52 -17.83 11.91
CA LEU A 46 -0.73 -18.57 11.69
C LEU A 46 -0.59 -19.59 10.56
N GLU A 47 -1.40 -20.65 10.65
CA GLU A 47 -1.58 -21.66 9.59
C GLU A 47 -2.01 -21.02 8.26
N LEU A 48 -1.65 -21.67 7.16
CA LEU A 48 -1.80 -21.14 5.80
C LEU A 48 -3.25 -20.73 5.48
N ASP A 49 -4.23 -21.54 5.87
CA ASP A 49 -5.65 -21.27 5.60
C ASP A 49 -6.15 -20.04 6.36
N LEU A 50 -5.74 -19.91 7.63
CA LEU A 50 -6.12 -18.76 8.45
C LEU A 50 -5.44 -17.48 7.96
N ARG A 51 -4.16 -17.57 7.57
CA ARG A 51 -3.43 -16.48 6.92
C ARG A 51 -4.13 -16.02 5.64
N ARG A 52 -4.53 -16.96 4.78
CA ARG A 52 -5.27 -16.65 3.55
C ARG A 52 -6.58 -15.95 3.85
N ARG A 53 -7.36 -16.48 4.80
CA ARG A 53 -8.65 -15.91 5.19
C ARG A 53 -8.52 -14.48 5.69
N ILE A 54 -7.59 -14.24 6.63
CA ILE A 54 -7.37 -12.89 7.17
C ILE A 54 -6.90 -11.91 6.10
N ARG A 55 -6.01 -12.33 5.18
CA ARG A 55 -5.62 -11.49 4.03
C ARG A 55 -6.83 -11.13 3.16
N GLN A 56 -7.72 -12.08 2.88
CA GLN A 56 -8.93 -11.80 2.09
C GLN A 56 -9.89 -10.87 2.82
N GLU A 57 -10.07 -11.05 4.12
CA GLU A 57 -10.99 -10.22 4.92
C GLU A 57 -10.46 -8.80 5.17
N LYS A 58 -9.15 -8.66 5.43
CA LYS A 58 -8.55 -7.37 5.83
C LYS A 58 -7.76 -6.69 4.71
N ALA A 59 -6.83 -7.40 4.10
CA ALA A 59 -5.86 -6.79 3.18
C ALA A 59 -6.50 -6.36 1.86
N VAL A 60 -7.51 -7.09 1.37
CA VAL A 60 -8.25 -6.74 0.14
C VAL A 60 -8.89 -5.36 0.28
N SER A 61 -9.59 -5.10 1.39
CA SER A 61 -10.24 -3.79 1.60
C SER A 61 -9.23 -2.63 1.61
N ILE A 62 -8.05 -2.82 2.21
CA ILE A 62 -6.99 -1.81 2.20
C ILE A 62 -6.42 -1.60 0.80
N MET A 63 -6.23 -2.68 0.04
CA MET A 63 -5.77 -2.61 -1.35
C MET A 63 -6.77 -1.86 -2.24
N ASP A 64 -8.07 -2.10 -2.07
CA ASP A 64 -9.12 -1.38 -2.80
C ASP A 64 -9.12 0.11 -2.47
N MET A 65 -9.01 0.45 -1.18
CA MET A 65 -8.89 1.84 -0.74
C MET A 65 -7.64 2.52 -1.31
N LEU A 66 -6.50 1.83 -1.29
CA LEU A 66 -5.25 2.33 -1.87
C LEU A 66 -5.39 2.57 -3.37
N GLN A 67 -6.01 1.63 -4.10
CA GLN A 67 -6.24 1.76 -5.54
C GLN A 67 -7.16 2.93 -5.86
N ALA A 68 -8.31 3.03 -5.18
CA ALA A 68 -9.25 4.12 -5.37
C ALA A 68 -8.60 5.49 -5.09
N TRP A 69 -7.84 5.59 -3.99
CA TRP A 69 -7.11 6.79 -3.65
C TRP A 69 -6.06 7.15 -4.70
N MET A 70 -5.23 6.19 -5.15
CA MET A 70 -4.21 6.42 -6.19
C MET A 70 -4.82 6.89 -7.52
N SER A 71 -5.97 6.34 -7.92
CA SER A 71 -6.71 6.79 -9.10
C SER A 71 -7.18 8.23 -8.96
N ALA A 72 -7.80 8.59 -7.82
CA ALA A 72 -8.22 9.95 -7.55
C ALA A 72 -7.06 10.96 -7.58
N GLN A 73 -5.90 10.59 -7.04
CA GLN A 73 -4.70 11.44 -7.09
C GLN A 73 -4.17 11.64 -8.51
N ARG A 74 -4.29 10.61 -9.37
CA ARG A 74 -3.92 10.70 -10.79
C ARG A 74 -4.84 11.66 -11.54
N ASP A 75 -6.14 11.59 -11.31
CA ASP A 75 -7.11 12.47 -11.96
C ASP A 75 -6.92 13.93 -11.54
N LEU A 76 -6.68 14.16 -10.24
CA LEU A 76 -6.32 15.48 -9.71
C LEU A 76 -5.03 16.04 -10.32
N ALA A 77 -4.01 15.20 -10.52
CA ALA A 77 -2.77 15.60 -11.16
C ALA A 77 -2.91 15.86 -12.68
N ALA A 78 -3.87 15.23 -13.35
CA ALA A 78 -4.13 15.43 -14.78
C ALA A 78 -5.00 16.67 -15.08
N THR A 79 -5.62 17.26 -14.05
CA THR A 79 -6.52 18.42 -14.18
C THR A 79 -5.81 19.75 -13.87
N ASN A 80 -4.52 19.70 -13.49
CA ASN A 80 -3.63 20.85 -13.27
C ASN A 80 -2.54 20.90 -14.34
#